data_AF-A0A2H9TCR0-F1
#
_entry.id   AF-A0A2H9TCR0-F1
#
_cell.length_a   1.000
_cell.length_b   1.000
_cell.length_c   1.000
_cell.angle_alpha   90.00
_cell.angle_beta   90.00
_cell.angle_gamma   90.00
#
_symmetry.space_group_name_H-M   'P 1'
#
loop_
_entity.id
_entity.type
_entity.pdbx_description
1 polymer ?
#
loop_
_entity_poly.entity_id
_entity_poly.type
_entity_poly.pdbx_seq_one_letter_code
_entity_poly.pdbx_strand_id
1 'polypeptide(L)' 'MVSEVDNYIKMLRSLSKKDIKMGSSKRKDVWEYQEGRCAVCKKDLKIYYSKYIEDKKTGSIKVICSDCTIKTGKRN' A
#
# COMPACT_ATOMS: atom_id res chain seq x y z
N MET A 1 -19.71 -5.24 -34.82
CA MET A 1 -20.35 -5.46 -33.50
C MET A 1 -19.26 -5.49 -32.45
N VAL A 2 -19.21 -4.51 -31.55
CA VAL A 2 -18.30 -4.59 -30.39
C VAL A 2 -18.94 -5.61 -29.46
N SER A 3 -18.25 -6.73 -29.24
CA SER A 3 -18.80 -7.84 -28.45
C SER A 3 -19.01 -7.38 -27.00
N GLU A 4 -20.05 -7.89 -26.32
CA GLU A 4 -20.25 -7.64 -24.89
C GLU A 4 -19.00 -8.02 -24.06
N VAL A 5 -18.21 -8.97 -24.57
CA VAL A 5 -16.91 -9.39 -24.02
C VAL A 5 -15.89 -8.24 -24.02
N ASP A 6 -15.79 -7.44 -25.08
CA ASP A 6 -14.87 -6.29 -25.14
C ASP A 6 -15.23 -5.21 -24.12
N ASN A 7 -16.53 -5.01 -23.88
CA ASN A 7 -17.01 -4.04 -22.91
C ASN A 7 -16.73 -4.51 -21.47
N TYR A 8 -16.92 -5.81 -21.21
CA TYR A 8 -16.56 -6.44 -19.94
C TYR A 8 -15.06 -6.36 -19.65
N ILE A 9 -14.19 -6.65 -20.63
CA ILE A 9 -12.73 -6.51 -20.48
C ILE A 9 -12.32 -5.06 -20.18
N LYS A 10 -12.94 -4.08 -20.85
CA LYS A 10 -12.70 -2.65 -20.56
C LYS A 10 -13.12 -2.25 -19.15
N MET A 11 -14.23 -2.78 -18.65
CA MET A 11 -14.69 -2.55 -17.28
C MET A 11 -13.69 -3.11 -16.25
N LEU A 12 -13.26 -4.37 -16.42
CA LEU A 12 -12.28 -5.01 -15.53
C LEU A 12 -10.95 -4.24 -15.48
N ARG A 13 -10.43 -3.81 -16.63
CA ARG A 13 -9.22 -2.97 -16.70
C ARG A 13 -9.40 -1.62 -15.99
N SER A 14 -10.60 -1.06 -16.05
CA SER A 14 -10.91 0.24 -15.41
C SER A 14 -11.02 0.11 -13.90
N LEU A 15 -11.60 -0.99 -13.39
CA LEU A 15 -11.63 -1.31 -11.97
C LEU A 15 -10.22 -1.50 -11.42
N SER A 16 -9.41 -2.36 -12.06
CA SER A 16 -8.02 -2.59 -11.67
C SER A 16 -7.20 -1.29 -11.61
N LYS A 17 -7.35 -0.39 -12.59
CA LYS A 17 -6.68 0.92 -12.59
C LYS A 17 -7.14 1.81 -11.43
N LYS A 18 -8.44 1.81 -11.10
CA LYS A 18 -8.97 2.57 -9.95
C LYS A 18 -8.40 2.01 -8.64
N ASP A 19 -8.37 0.69 -8.49
CA ASP A 19 -7.83 0.04 -7.28
C ASP A 19 -6.34 0.32 -7.10
N ILE A 20 -5.55 0.27 -8.18
CA ILE A 20 -4.13 0.65 -8.16
C ILE A 20 -3.94 2.12 -7.77
N LYS A 21 -4.76 3.03 -8.32
CA LYS A 21 -4.72 4.46 -7.98
C LYS A 21 -5.11 4.72 -6.52
N MET A 22 -6.15 4.06 -6.02
CA MET A 22 -6.57 4.15 -4.62
C MET A 22 -5.49 3.61 -3.68
N GLY A 23 -4.87 2.47 -4.01
CA GLY A 23 -3.75 1.91 -3.25
C GLY A 23 -2.53 2.84 -3.23
N SER A 24 -2.24 3.51 -4.35
CA SER A 24 -1.12 4.46 -4.46
C SER A 24 -1.38 5.75 -3.68
N SER A 25 -2.61 6.25 -3.69
CA SER A 25 -3.00 7.48 -2.98
C SER A 25 -2.90 7.28 -1.47
N LYS A 26 -3.51 6.20 -0.94
CA LYS A 26 -3.43 5.87 0.49
C LYS A 26 -1.98 5.71 0.98
N ARG A 27 -1.09 5.16 0.16
CA ARG A 27 0.33 5.01 0.51
C ARG A 27 1.05 6.35 0.60
N LYS A 28 0.76 7.27 -0.32
CA LYS A 28 1.32 8.63 -0.29
C LYS A 28 0.85 9.37 0.95
N ASP A 29 -0.44 9.30 1.28
CA ASP A 29 -1.00 9.93 2.48
C ASP A 29 -0.34 9.41 3.76
N VAL A 30 -0.13 8.09 3.86
CA VAL A 30 0.56 7.45 4.99
C VAL A 30 2.03 7.88 5.07
N TRP A 31 2.70 8.00 3.93
CA TRP A 31 4.08 8.47 3.87
C TRP A 31 4.22 9.91 4.37
N GLU A 32 3.34 10.81 3.91
CA GLU A 32 3.32 12.21 4.32
C GLU A 32 2.93 12.35 5.80
N TYR A 33 1.92 11.63 6.27
CA TYR A 33 1.50 11.63 7.68
C TYR A 33 2.61 11.14 8.62
N GLN A 34 3.42 10.18 8.18
CA GLN A 34 4.57 9.69 8.93
C GLN A 34 5.86 10.45 8.65
N GLU A 35 5.81 11.53 7.88
CA GLU A 35 6.96 12.37 7.49
C GLU A 35 8.11 11.55 6.89
N GLY A 36 7.79 10.48 6.16
CA GLY A 36 8.79 9.56 5.60
C GLY A 36 9.59 8.78 6.65
N ARG A 37 9.08 8.61 7.88
CA ARG A 37 9.74 7.88 8.97
C ARG A 37 9.05 6.57 9.32
N CYS A 38 9.84 5.60 9.77
CA CYS A 38 9.37 4.29 10.20
C CYS A 38 8.43 4.43 11.40
N ALA A 39 7.23 3.82 11.34
CA ALA A 39 6.28 3.88 12.45
C ALA A 39 6.85 3.32 13.77
N VAL A 40 7.78 2.36 13.67
CA VAL A 40 8.33 1.61 14.81
C VAL A 40 9.63 2.24 15.32
N CYS A 41 10.66 2.34 14.48
CA CYS A 41 11.99 2.79 14.91
C CYS A 41 12.26 4.29 14.67
N LYS A 42 11.30 5.02 14.08
CA LYS A 42 11.37 6.46 13.80
C LYS A 42 12.52 6.92 12.90
N LYS A 43 13.32 6.00 12.35
CA LYS A 43 14.34 6.29 11.34
C LYS A 43 13.71 6.71 10.02
N ASP A 44 14.41 7.56 9.28
CA ASP A 44 14.01 7.95 7.93
C ASP A 44 13.96 6.72 7.01
N LEU A 45 12.89 6.66 6.22
CA LEU A 45 12.63 5.59 5.28
C LEU A 45 13.19 5.98 3.92
N LYS A 46 13.86 5.01 3.29
CA LYS A 46 14.14 5.10 1.86
C LYS A 46 12.92 4.56 1.11
N ILE A 47 12.45 5.28 0.09
CA ILE A 47 11.24 4.98 -0.68
C ILE A 47 11.23 3.51 -1.16
N TYR A 48 12.39 2.98 -1.57
CA TYR A 48 12.54 1.60 -2.07
C TYR A 48 12.82 0.55 -0.98
N TYR A 49 13.07 0.95 0.28
CA TYR A 49 13.39 0.05 1.40
C TYR A 49 12.38 0.18 2.55
N SER A 50 11.11 0.30 2.19
CA SER A 50 10.01 0.43 3.13
C SER A 50 8.84 -0.48 2.74
N LYS A 51 8.07 -0.91 3.74
CA LYS A 51 6.91 -1.77 3.54
C LYS A 51 5.69 -1.15 4.21
N TYR A 52 4.58 -1.15 3.50
CA TYR A 52 3.28 -0.77 4.04
C TYR A 52 2.64 -2.00 4.68
N ILE A 53 2.23 -1.86 5.94
CA ILE A 53 1.49 -2.88 6.68
C ILE A 53 0.11 -2.29 6.99
N GLU A 54 -0.91 -3.02 6.60
CA GLU A 54 -2.29 -2.71 6.96
C GLU A 54 -2.68 -3.56 8.16
N ASP A 55 -3.14 -2.90 9.22
CA ASP A 55 -3.73 -3.55 10.38
C ASP A 55 -5.19 -3.89 10.05
N LYS A 56 -5.48 -5.19 9.87
CA LYS A 56 -6.82 -5.65 9.51
C LYS A 56 -7.90 -5.42 10.59
N LYS A 57 -7.51 -5.14 11.84
CA LYS A 57 -8.46 -4.89 12.94
C LYS A 57 -8.94 -3.44 12.96
N THR A 58 -8.03 -2.50 12.63
CA THR A 58 -8.29 -1.06 12.68
C THR A 58 -8.44 -0.42 11.31
N GLY A 59 -8.07 -1.12 10.23
CA GLY A 59 -7.98 -0.58 8.88
C GLY A 59 -6.84 0.44 8.71
N SER A 60 -5.97 0.60 9.72
CA SER A 60 -4.89 1.58 9.68
C SER A 60 -3.69 1.05 8.90
N ILE A 61 -3.17 1.88 7.99
CA ILE A 61 -1.97 1.56 7.21
C ILE A 61 -0.79 2.29 7.82
N LYS A 62 0.33 1.59 8.00
CA LYS A 62 1.59 2.14 8.50
C LYS A 62 2.73 1.78 7.57
N VAL A 63 3.67 2.68 7.37
CA VAL A 63 4.91 2.40 6.67
C VAL A 63 6.05 2.12 7.67
N ILE A 64 6.78 1.04 7.45
CA ILE A 64 7.89 0.61 8.29
C ILE A 64 9.14 0.28 7.47
N CYS A 65 10.32 0.34 8.09
CA CYS A 65 11.56 -0.04 7.44
C CYS A 65 11.69 -1.57 7.31
N SER A 66 12.54 -2.02 6.38
CA SER A 66 12.82 -3.44 6.18
C SER A 66 13.28 -4.15 7.46
N ASP A 67 14.13 -3.52 8.28
CA ASP A 67 14.62 -4.10 9.54
C ASP A 67 13.49 -4.36 10.54
N CYS A 68 12.57 -3.40 10.68
CA CYS A 68 11.41 -3.54 11.55
C CYS A 68 10.43 -4.58 11.00
N THR A 69 10.33 -4.71 9.68
CA THR A 69 9.47 -5.72 9.03
C THR A 69 9.88 -7.13 9.45
N ILE A 70 11.18 -7.42 9.49
CA ILE A 70 11.71 -8.74 9.88
C ILE A 70 11.34 -9.06 11.35
N LYS A 71 11.36 -8.05 12.23
CA LYS A 71 10.98 -8.22 13.64
C LYS A 71 9.48 -8.43 13.81
N THR A 72 8.65 -7.74 13.05
CA THR A 72 7.18 -7.88 13.12
C THR A 72 6.70 -9.19 12.51
N GLY A 73 7.42 -9.75 11.52
CA GLY A 73 7.13 -11.05 10.91
C GLY A 73 7.50 -12.28 11.74
N LYS A 74 8.18 -12.11 12.89
CA LYS A 74 8.59 -13.20 13.79
C LYS A 74 7.57 -13.58 14.87
N ARG A 75 6.34 -13.05 14.80
CA ARG A 75 5.21 -13.51 15.63
C ARG A 75 4.14 -14.11 14.74
N ASN A 76 4.37 -15.36 14.35
CA ASN A 76 3.28 -16.28 14.02
C ASN A 76 3.47 -17.50 14.92
#